data_AF-A0A0D7AHJ3-F1
#
_entry.id   AF-A0A0D7AHJ3-F1
#
_cell.length_a   1.000
_cell.length_b   1.000
_cell.length_c   1.000
_cell.angle_alpha   90.00
_cell.angle_beta   90.00
_cell.angle_gamma   90.00
#
_symmetry.space_group_name_H-M   'P 1'
#
loop_
_entity.id
_entity.type
_entity.pdbx_description
1 polymer ?
#
loop_
_entity_poly.entity_id
_entity_poly.type
_entity_poly.pdbx_seq_one_letter_code
_entity_poly.pdbx_strand_id
1 'polypeptide(L)'
;MKFFAFTSIAAIAAAAIHVVAASSVLGALSPHAKRAVTNQIPTACYDGGAPCVCPIDNNGDTGVLINYYPGYQCAYAGGACTWNDNSGALQNTAQTNCPTWAPCHESVCECPIDNNGDSGVLINDFSGYQCAYTGGACTWSLDGVLQNTAQTNCPEYEKCRSA
;
A
#
# COMPACT_ATOMS: atom_id res chain seq x y z
N MET A 1 64.86 -36.86 -16.25
CA MET A 1 64.85 -38.30 -15.89
C MET A 1 64.07 -38.48 -14.58
N LYS A 2 62.90 -39.12 -14.64
CA LYS A 2 62.32 -39.99 -13.59
C LYS A 2 61.03 -40.66 -14.11
N PHE A 3 61.16 -41.97 -14.32
CA PHE A 3 60.22 -43.10 -14.19
C PHE A 3 58.80 -43.09 -14.80
N PHE A 4 58.62 -44.08 -15.68
CA PHE A 4 57.37 -44.76 -16.05
C PHE A 4 56.76 -45.55 -14.87
N ALA A 5 55.43 -45.71 -14.83
CA ALA A 5 54.78 -47.01 -14.67
C ALA A 5 53.26 -46.91 -14.94
N PHE A 6 52.76 -47.95 -15.61
CA PHE A 6 51.42 -48.13 -16.18
C PHE A 6 50.50 -48.95 -15.25
N THR A 7 49.19 -48.95 -15.62
CA THR A 7 48.12 -49.98 -15.38
C THR A 7 47.53 -50.10 -13.96
N SER A 8 46.21 -50.09 -13.74
CA SER A 8 45.16 -51.01 -14.28
C SER A 8 43.76 -50.36 -14.20
N ILE A 9 42.86 -50.46 -15.21
CA ILE A 9 41.76 -51.46 -15.42
C ILE A 9 40.84 -51.58 -14.18
N ALA A 10 39.49 -51.43 -14.16
CA ALA A 10 38.41 -51.74 -15.11
C ALA A 10 37.13 -50.93 -14.76
N ALA A 11 36.29 -50.59 -15.74
CA ALA A 11 34.94 -51.15 -16.02
C ALA A 11 33.85 -50.82 -14.97
N ILE A 12 32.92 -49.88 -15.25
CA ILE A 12 31.65 -49.98 -16.01
C ILE A 12 30.45 -50.44 -15.13
N ALA A 13 29.42 -49.57 -15.17
CA ALA A 13 27.98 -49.78 -14.98
C ALA A 13 27.43 -50.04 -13.57
N ALA A 14 26.54 -49.14 -13.13
CA ALA A 14 25.12 -49.42 -13.22
C ALA A 14 24.26 -48.16 -12.98
N ALA A 15 23.39 -47.93 -13.97
CA ALA A 15 22.02 -47.39 -13.93
C ALA A 15 21.63 -46.30 -12.92
N ALA A 16 21.14 -45.21 -13.51
CA ALA A 16 20.36 -44.16 -12.89
C ALA A 16 19.13 -44.66 -12.12
N ILE A 17 18.88 -44.04 -10.96
CA ILE A 17 17.53 -43.85 -10.45
C ILE A 17 17.34 -42.36 -10.27
N HIS A 18 16.44 -41.80 -11.08
CA HIS A 18 15.92 -40.46 -10.91
C HIS A 18 15.16 -40.39 -9.59
N VAL A 19 15.67 -39.62 -8.63
CA VAL A 19 14.81 -39.04 -7.61
C VAL A 19 14.70 -37.57 -7.93
N VAL A 20 13.56 -37.22 -8.54
CA VAL A 20 13.06 -35.85 -8.64
C VAL A 20 12.84 -35.37 -7.21
N ALA A 21 13.85 -34.75 -6.62
CA ALA A 21 13.63 -33.91 -5.46
C ALA A 21 12.97 -32.63 -5.98
N ALA A 22 11.63 -32.62 -5.90
CA ALA A 22 10.82 -31.46 -6.21
C ALA A 22 11.42 -30.23 -5.51
N SER A 23 11.69 -29.20 -6.30
CA SER A 23 11.94 -27.86 -5.81
C SER A 23 10.73 -27.42 -5.00
N SER A 24 10.72 -27.66 -3.69
CA SER A 24 9.86 -26.92 -2.79
C SER A 24 10.47 -25.55 -2.63
N VAL A 25 10.23 -24.68 -3.63
CA VAL A 25 10.10 -23.25 -3.41
C VAL A 25 8.83 -23.06 -2.58
N LEU A 26 8.86 -23.53 -1.34
CA LEU A 26 8.05 -22.96 -0.29
C LEU A 26 8.87 -21.76 0.15
N GLY A 27 8.70 -20.65 -0.60
CA GLY A 27 8.94 -19.35 -0.01
C GLY A 27 8.23 -19.40 1.33
N ALA A 28 8.99 -19.26 2.42
CA ALA A 28 8.41 -19.13 3.73
C ALA A 28 7.42 -17.96 3.61
N LEU A 29 6.12 -18.29 3.54
CA LEU A 29 5.09 -17.32 3.81
C LEU A 29 5.39 -16.92 5.24
N SER A 30 6.09 -15.78 5.40
CA SER A 30 6.20 -15.13 6.68
C SER A 30 4.80 -15.13 7.24
N PRO A 31 4.54 -15.75 8.41
CA PRO A 31 3.25 -15.54 9.05
C PRO A 31 3.13 -14.03 9.13
N HIS A 32 2.11 -13.46 8.48
CA HIS A 32 1.80 -12.06 8.63
C HIS A 32 1.71 -11.83 10.13
N ALA A 33 2.78 -11.29 10.71
CA ALA A 33 2.80 -10.90 12.10
C ALA A 33 1.71 -9.84 12.15
N LYS A 34 0.58 -10.17 12.79
CA LYS A 34 -0.43 -9.18 13.11
C LYS A 34 0.32 -8.05 13.78
N ARG A 35 0.37 -6.89 13.11
CA ARG A 35 1.05 -5.71 13.63
C ARG A 35 0.49 -5.48 15.03
N ALA A 36 1.35 -5.35 16.03
CA ALA A 36 0.91 -5.06 17.39
C ALA A 36 -0.07 -3.88 17.36
N VAL A 37 -1.15 -3.95 18.13
CA VAL A 37 -2.24 -2.94 18.13
C VAL A 37 -1.70 -1.52 18.34
N THR A 38 -0.57 -1.38 19.03
CA THR A 38 0.14 -0.12 19.27
C THR A 38 0.84 0.48 18.06
N ASN A 39 1.00 -0.31 16.99
CA ASN A 39 1.62 0.08 15.72
C ASN A 39 0.58 0.08 14.60
N GLN A 40 -0.70 0.35 14.88
CA GLN A 40 -1.65 0.54 13.79
C GLN A 40 -1.32 1.84 13.06
N ILE A 41 -1.05 1.75 11.76
CA ILE A 41 -1.22 2.93 10.91
C ILE A 41 -2.72 3.20 10.98
N PRO A 42 -3.17 4.41 11.38
CA PRO A 42 -4.58 4.75 11.32
C PRO A 42 -5.07 4.47 9.90
N THR A 43 -5.85 3.40 9.80
CA THR A 43 -6.50 2.98 8.57
C THR A 43 -7.86 3.62 8.65
N ALA A 44 -8.10 4.64 7.82
CA ALA A 44 -9.45 5.15 7.64
C ALA A 44 -10.31 3.98 7.15
N CYS A 45 -11.08 3.39 8.05
CA CYS A 45 -11.99 2.32 7.71
C CYS A 45 -13.18 2.99 7.05
N TYR A 46 -13.33 2.73 5.77
CA TYR A 46 -14.27 3.37 4.88
C TYR A 46 -15.73 2.96 5.18
N ASP A 47 -16.65 3.95 5.25
CA ASP A 47 -18.01 3.82 5.79
C ASP A 47 -19.09 3.28 4.81
N GLY A 48 -18.74 2.92 3.56
CA GLY A 48 -19.61 2.09 2.70
C GLY A 48 -20.31 2.70 1.47
N GLY A 49 -19.80 3.75 0.82
CA GLY A 49 -20.09 4.06 -0.61
C GLY A 49 -19.03 3.50 -1.59
N ALA A 50 -19.10 3.75 -2.88
CA ALA A 50 -17.92 3.57 -3.75
C ALA A 50 -17.55 4.95 -4.29
N PRO A 51 -16.56 5.65 -3.71
CA PRO A 51 -16.32 7.06 -4.01
C PRO A 51 -15.60 7.22 -5.36
N CYS A 52 -14.88 6.20 -5.81
CA CYS A 52 -14.18 6.19 -7.10
C CYS A 52 -14.49 4.91 -7.87
N VAL A 53 -14.89 5.05 -9.13
CA VAL A 53 -14.88 3.98 -10.12
C VAL A 53 -13.44 3.76 -10.60
N CYS A 54 -13.01 2.50 -10.65
CA CYS A 54 -11.73 2.18 -11.24
C CYS A 54 -11.77 2.39 -12.75
N PRO A 55 -10.85 3.18 -13.32
CA PRO A 55 -10.76 3.35 -14.76
C PRO A 55 -10.36 2.02 -15.43
N ILE A 56 -10.56 1.92 -16.74
CA ILE A 56 -9.95 0.84 -17.52
C ILE A 56 -8.44 1.07 -17.57
N ASP A 57 -7.65 0.04 -17.35
CA ASP A 57 -6.18 0.17 -17.43
C ASP A 57 -5.70 0.21 -18.90
N ASN A 58 -4.41 0.46 -19.11
CA ASN A 58 -3.82 0.53 -20.47
C ASN A 58 -3.85 -0.82 -21.21
N ASN A 59 -4.19 -1.91 -20.51
CA ASN A 59 -4.33 -3.25 -21.06
C ASN A 59 -5.80 -3.57 -21.42
N GLY A 60 -6.74 -2.69 -21.09
CA GLY A 60 -8.16 -2.90 -21.32
C GLY A 60 -8.88 -3.65 -20.20
N ASP A 61 -8.24 -3.84 -19.04
CA ASP A 61 -8.80 -4.56 -17.90
C ASP A 61 -9.70 -3.66 -17.04
N THR A 62 -10.78 -4.23 -16.53
CA THR A 62 -11.62 -3.60 -15.50
C THR A 62 -11.01 -3.79 -14.13
N GLY A 63 -10.86 -2.70 -13.37
CA GLY A 63 -10.31 -2.73 -12.03
C GLY A 63 -11.35 -2.85 -10.91
N VAL A 64 -10.90 -3.23 -9.72
CA VAL A 64 -11.68 -3.21 -8.48
C VAL A 64 -11.04 -2.24 -7.49
N LEU A 65 -11.84 -1.38 -6.87
CA LEU A 65 -11.36 -0.43 -5.86
C LEU A 65 -10.93 -1.23 -4.63
N ILE A 66 -9.64 -1.17 -4.29
CA ILE A 66 -9.09 -1.88 -3.13
C ILE A 66 -8.72 -0.94 -1.99
N ASN A 67 -8.53 0.35 -2.26
CA ASN A 67 -8.34 1.34 -1.21
C ASN A 67 -8.78 2.74 -1.61
N TYR A 68 -9.24 3.51 -0.62
CA TYR A 68 -9.59 4.92 -0.73
C TYR A 68 -9.16 5.60 0.56
N TYR A 69 -8.27 6.57 0.44
CA TYR A 69 -7.65 7.27 1.56
C TYR A 69 -8.09 8.74 1.49
N PRO A 70 -9.22 9.11 2.10
CA PRO A 70 -9.54 10.52 2.28
C PRO A 70 -8.91 10.98 3.58
N GLY A 71 -8.04 11.98 3.52
CA GLY A 71 -7.71 12.73 4.71
C GLY A 71 -6.26 13.10 4.93
N TYR A 72 -6.10 13.91 5.96
CA TYR A 72 -4.82 14.35 6.48
C TYR A 72 -4.75 14.11 7.98
N GLN A 73 -3.54 13.99 8.48
CA GLN A 73 -3.25 13.63 9.87
C GLN A 73 -2.26 14.61 10.47
N CYS A 74 -2.56 15.02 11.69
CA CYS A 74 -1.75 15.94 12.47
C CYS A 74 -1.39 15.32 13.81
N ALA A 75 -0.12 15.42 14.20
CA ALA A 75 0.35 15.07 15.53
C ALA A 75 0.42 16.30 16.43
N TYR A 76 -0.07 16.15 17.66
CA TYR A 76 -0.10 17.14 18.74
C TYR A 76 0.60 16.56 19.97
N ALA A 77 0.85 17.41 20.98
CA ALA A 77 1.42 16.95 22.24
C ALA A 77 0.54 15.90 22.94
N GLY A 78 -0.79 16.02 22.83
CA GLY A 78 -1.77 15.13 23.46
C GLY A 78 -2.25 13.94 22.62
N GLY A 79 -1.80 13.78 21.38
CA GLY A 79 -2.30 12.73 20.48
C GLY A 79 -2.18 13.10 19.00
N ALA A 80 -2.85 12.36 18.12
CA ALA A 80 -2.88 12.66 16.69
C ALA A 80 -4.31 12.67 16.19
N CYS A 81 -4.69 13.69 15.43
CA CYS A 81 -6.02 13.86 14.84
C CYS A 81 -6.00 13.51 13.35
N THR A 82 -7.13 13.05 12.84
CA THR A 82 -7.31 12.74 11.42
C THR A 82 -8.62 13.29 10.93
N TRP A 83 -8.59 14.08 9.86
CA TRP A 83 -9.78 14.64 9.23
C TRP A 83 -9.88 14.15 7.80
N ASN A 84 -11.11 14.02 7.33
CA ASN A 84 -11.41 13.92 5.92
C ASN A 84 -11.01 15.25 5.27
N ASP A 85 -10.14 15.18 4.27
CA ASP A 85 -9.62 16.33 3.53
C ASP A 85 -10.70 17.01 2.68
N ASN A 86 -11.68 16.26 2.18
CA ASN A 86 -12.78 16.79 1.37
C ASN A 86 -13.91 17.41 2.22
N SER A 87 -14.35 16.74 3.28
CA SER A 87 -15.49 17.19 4.11
C SER A 87 -15.06 18.00 5.34
N GLY A 88 -13.80 17.90 5.72
CA GLY A 88 -13.26 18.41 6.98
C GLY A 88 -13.69 17.61 8.21
N ALA A 89 -14.48 16.53 8.07
CA ALA A 89 -15.01 15.81 9.22
C ALA A 89 -13.93 14.99 9.94
N LEU A 90 -13.89 15.08 11.26
CA LEU A 90 -13.02 14.26 12.11
C LEU A 90 -13.32 12.77 11.89
N GLN A 91 -12.30 12.00 11.54
CA GLN A 91 -12.40 10.55 11.29
C GLN A 91 -12.30 9.75 12.59
N ASN A 92 -11.47 10.20 13.53
CA ASN A 92 -11.34 9.56 14.85
C ASN A 92 -12.20 10.30 15.89
N THR A 93 -13.52 10.11 15.81
CA THR A 93 -14.47 10.81 16.69
C THR A 93 -14.36 10.40 18.17
N ALA A 94 -13.64 9.33 18.49
CA ALA A 94 -13.32 8.94 19.86
C ALA A 94 -12.26 9.85 20.50
N GLN A 95 -11.51 10.62 19.72
CA GLN A 95 -10.54 11.59 20.25
C GLN A 95 -11.21 12.92 20.56
N THR A 96 -11.22 13.28 21.83
CA THR A 96 -11.90 14.50 22.31
C THR A 96 -11.02 15.75 22.23
N ASN A 97 -9.70 15.62 22.04
CA ASN A 97 -8.82 16.79 21.89
C ASN A 97 -8.85 17.38 20.47
N CYS A 98 -9.53 16.74 19.51
CA CYS A 98 -9.54 17.20 18.13
C CYS A 98 -10.81 18.03 17.83
N PRO A 99 -10.69 19.15 17.08
CA PRO A 99 -11.85 19.77 16.44
C PRO A 99 -12.67 18.73 15.66
N THR A 100 -13.99 18.76 15.79
CA THR A 100 -14.86 17.83 15.05
C THR A 100 -14.90 18.12 13.55
N TRP A 101 -14.48 19.33 13.16
CA TRP A 101 -14.45 19.79 11.77
C TRP A 101 -13.22 20.68 11.52
N ALA A 102 -12.43 20.31 10.52
CA ALA A 102 -11.27 21.05 10.03
C ALA A 102 -11.08 20.70 8.53
N PRO A 103 -11.59 21.52 7.61
CA PRO A 103 -11.41 21.29 6.18
C PRO A 103 -9.96 21.54 5.75
N CYS A 104 -9.47 20.71 4.83
CA CYS A 104 -8.17 20.95 4.20
C CYS A 104 -8.31 22.02 3.11
N HIS A 105 -7.34 22.94 3.03
CA HIS A 105 -7.30 23.96 1.98
C HIS A 105 -6.66 23.39 0.70
N GLU A 106 -7.14 23.79 -0.48
CA GLU A 106 -6.90 23.13 -1.79
C GLU A 106 -5.44 22.91 -2.23
N SER A 107 -4.45 23.51 -1.55
CA SER A 107 -3.03 23.35 -1.92
C SER A 107 -2.22 22.50 -0.94
N VAL A 108 -2.49 22.59 0.37
CA VAL A 108 -1.81 21.83 1.45
C VAL A 108 -2.71 21.88 2.69
N CYS A 109 -2.90 20.74 3.37
CA CYS A 109 -3.61 20.72 4.63
C CYS A 109 -2.74 21.30 5.76
N GLU A 110 -3.26 22.27 6.49
CA GLU A 110 -2.62 22.78 7.70
C GLU A 110 -3.27 22.17 8.94
N CYS A 111 -2.45 21.93 9.97
CA CYS A 111 -2.96 21.41 11.23
C CYS A 111 -3.68 22.51 12.00
N PRO A 112 -4.97 22.34 12.33
CA PRO A 112 -5.68 23.29 13.18
C PRO A 112 -5.07 23.28 14.59
N ILE A 113 -5.35 24.31 15.39
CA ILE A 113 -5.12 24.23 16.84
C ILE A 113 -6.07 23.17 17.42
N ASP A 114 -5.56 22.31 18.30
CA ASP A 114 -6.40 21.30 18.96
C ASP A 114 -7.30 21.93 20.05
N ASN A 115 -8.21 21.15 20.62
CA ASN A 115 -9.12 21.63 21.66
C ASN A 115 -8.40 21.98 22.99
N ASN A 116 -7.11 21.64 23.10
CA ASN A 116 -6.27 21.97 24.24
C ASN A 116 -5.43 23.24 24.01
N GLY A 117 -5.47 23.80 22.79
CA GLY A 117 -4.68 24.97 22.40
C GLY A 117 -3.30 24.65 21.84
N ASP A 118 -3.02 23.37 21.57
CA ASP A 118 -1.73 22.91 21.05
C ASP A 118 -1.65 23.07 19.53
N SER A 119 -0.47 23.49 19.04
CA SER A 119 -0.15 23.47 17.62
C SER A 119 0.20 22.05 17.17
N GLY A 120 -0.33 21.66 16.00
CA GLY A 120 -0.05 20.37 15.40
C GLY A 120 1.07 20.41 14.36
N VAL A 121 1.61 19.24 14.05
CA VAL A 121 2.53 19.01 12.93
C VAL A 121 1.87 18.06 11.93
N LEU A 122 1.85 18.43 10.66
CA LEU A 122 1.31 17.60 9.59
C LEU A 122 2.22 16.38 9.43
N ILE A 123 1.67 15.19 9.65
CA ILE A 123 2.41 13.92 9.57
C ILE A 123 1.99 13.07 8.37
N ASN A 124 0.83 13.35 7.77
CA ASN A 124 0.35 12.66 6.58
C ASN A 124 -0.68 13.54 5.87
N ASP A 125 -0.57 13.69 4.55
CA ASP A 125 -1.50 14.40 3.66
C ASP A 125 -1.86 13.54 2.43
N PHE A 126 -1.79 12.22 2.56
CA PHE A 126 -2.03 11.33 1.44
C PHE A 126 -3.52 11.16 1.15
N SER A 127 -3.96 11.86 0.10
CA SER A 127 -5.28 11.73 -0.47
C SER A 127 -5.23 10.99 -1.81
N GLY A 128 -5.85 9.82 -1.87
CA GLY A 128 -5.81 9.01 -3.08
C GLY A 128 -6.70 7.80 -3.07
N TYR A 129 -6.69 7.08 -4.19
CA TYR A 129 -7.42 5.83 -4.36
C TYR A 129 -6.56 4.82 -5.11
N GLN A 130 -6.83 3.54 -4.85
CA GLN A 130 -6.08 2.43 -5.42
C GLN A 130 -7.02 1.39 -6.00
N CYS A 131 -6.73 1.00 -7.23
CA CYS A 131 -7.45 -0.03 -7.97
C CYS A 131 -6.54 -1.22 -8.26
N ALA A 132 -7.09 -2.43 -8.16
CA ALA A 132 -6.44 -3.66 -8.57
C ALA A 132 -6.97 -4.15 -9.91
N TYR A 133 -6.07 -4.63 -10.77
CA TYR A 133 -6.29 -5.16 -12.11
C TYR A 133 -5.63 -6.53 -12.23
N THR A 134 -5.92 -7.26 -13.31
CA THR A 134 -5.25 -8.54 -13.62
C THR A 134 -3.73 -8.36 -13.74
N GLY A 135 -3.28 -7.23 -14.30
CA GLY A 135 -1.86 -6.92 -14.54
C GLY A 135 -1.11 -6.21 -13.41
N GLY A 136 -1.77 -5.82 -12.32
CA GLY A 136 -1.13 -5.04 -11.25
C GLY A 136 -2.11 -4.17 -10.46
N ALA A 137 -1.61 -3.16 -9.76
CA ALA A 137 -2.43 -2.18 -9.06
C ALA A 137 -2.01 -0.77 -9.46
N CYS A 138 -2.96 0.14 -9.55
CA CYS A 138 -2.73 1.55 -9.88
C CYS A 138 -3.20 2.42 -8.72
N THR A 139 -2.39 3.41 -8.36
CA THR A 139 -2.65 4.32 -7.25
C THR A 139 -2.61 5.74 -7.79
N TRP A 140 -3.71 6.46 -7.65
CA TRP A 140 -3.80 7.86 -8.05
C TRP A 140 -4.07 8.73 -6.83
N SER A 141 -3.60 9.99 -6.89
CA SER A 141 -4.14 11.02 -6.00
C SER A 141 -5.63 11.27 -6.33
N LEU A 142 -6.36 11.95 -5.44
CA LEU A 142 -7.76 12.31 -5.75
C LEU A 142 -7.89 13.23 -6.97
N ASP A 143 -6.88 14.06 -7.26
CA ASP A 143 -6.80 14.85 -8.48
C ASP A 143 -6.45 14.06 -9.73
N GLY A 144 -6.07 12.80 -9.55
CA GLY A 144 -5.90 11.83 -10.62
C GLY A 144 -4.45 11.59 -11.04
N VAL A 145 -3.45 12.14 -10.35
CA VAL A 145 -2.05 11.93 -10.73
C VAL A 145 -1.58 10.54 -10.28
N LEU A 146 -1.04 9.74 -11.20
CA LEU A 146 -0.49 8.43 -10.89
C LEU A 146 0.69 8.53 -9.92
N GLN A 147 0.62 7.79 -8.82
CA GLN A 147 1.62 7.79 -7.75
C GLN A 147 2.63 6.64 -7.90
N ASN A 148 2.20 5.49 -8.42
CA ASN A 148 3.04 4.31 -8.61
C ASN A 148 3.47 4.15 -10.08
N THR A 149 4.22 5.12 -10.57
CA THR A 149 4.66 5.25 -11.98
C THR A 149 5.52 4.10 -12.50
N ALA A 150 5.97 3.18 -11.65
CA ALA A 150 6.64 1.96 -12.07
C ALA A 150 5.68 0.95 -12.76
N GLN A 151 4.37 1.09 -12.58
CA GLN A 151 3.37 0.25 -13.24
C GLN A 151 3.01 0.83 -14.61
N THR A 152 3.40 0.14 -15.67
CA THR A 152 3.21 0.61 -17.06
C THR A 152 1.79 0.39 -17.57
N ASN A 153 1.00 -0.46 -16.90
CA ASN A 153 -0.40 -0.70 -17.27
C ASN A 153 -1.34 0.40 -16.75
N CYS A 154 -0.86 1.37 -15.97
CA CYS A 154 -1.71 2.39 -15.38
C CYS A 154 -1.80 3.65 -16.27
N PRO A 155 -3.01 4.19 -16.51
CA PRO A 155 -3.16 5.55 -16.98
C PRO A 155 -2.38 6.55 -16.12
N GLU A 156 -1.65 7.48 -16.74
CA GLU A 156 -0.86 8.48 -16.01
C GLU A 156 -1.75 9.48 -15.25
N TYR A 157 -2.97 9.70 -15.74
CA TYR A 157 -3.93 10.61 -15.15
C TYR A 157 -5.36 10.07 -15.18
N GLU A 158 -5.91 9.75 -14.01
CA GLU A 158 -7.33 9.40 -13.85
C GLU A 158 -7.90 9.95 -12.55
N LYS A 159 -8.73 11.00 -12.66
CA LYS A 159 -9.37 11.63 -11.49
C LYS A 159 -10.43 10.70 -10.90
N CYS A 160 -10.49 10.63 -9.56
CA CYS A 160 -11.55 9.88 -8.89
C CYS A 160 -12.94 10.40 -9.32
N ARG A 161 -13.80 9.50 -9.77
CA ARG A 161 -15.20 9.78 -10.11
C ARG A 161 -16.11 8.80 -9.38
N SER A 162 -17.11 9.30 -8.67
CA SER A 162 -18.13 8.46 -8.05
C SER A 162 -18.91 7.66 -9.10
N ALA A 163 -19.29 6.44 -8.74
CA ALA A 163 -20.11 5.56 -9.58
C ALA A 163 -21.53 6.10 -9.79
#